data_AF-A0AAV5ZT00-F1
#
_entry.id   AF-A0AAV5ZT00-F1
#
_cell.length_a   1.000
_cell.length_b   1.000
_cell.length_c   1.000
_cell.angle_alpha   90.00
_cell.angle_beta   90.00
_cell.angle_gamma   90.00
#
_symmetry.space_group_name_H-M   'P 1'
#
loop_
_entity.id
_entity.type
_entity.pdbx_description
1 polymer ?
#
loop_
_entity_poly.entity_id
_entity_poly.type
_entity_poly.pdbx_seq_one_letter_code
_entity_poly.pdbx_strand_id
1 'polypeptide(L)'
;MATVRLALALLLSLPLCAGASSLILTTSFLVEFLGQGGWRPLSTLTREPAARPLSARSGLRPVAVDLHTRAGLFRPPALVLVHGLSPEGKNDRRLREAAALLA
;
A
#
# COMPACT_ATOMS: atom_id res chain seq x y z
N MET A 1 9.65 -24.41 -33.17
CA MET A 1 10.79 -23.72 -32.52
C MET A 1 10.51 -22.25 -32.18
N ALA A 2 9.81 -21.47 -33.03
CA ALA A 2 9.51 -20.06 -32.75
C ALA A 2 8.71 -19.84 -31.44
N THR A 3 7.70 -20.68 -31.16
CA THR A 3 6.88 -20.61 -29.94
C THR A 3 7.69 -20.78 -28.66
N VAL A 4 8.66 -21.69 -28.67
CA VAL A 4 9.55 -21.93 -27.53
C VAL A 4 10.46 -20.73 -27.28
N ARG A 5 10.96 -20.10 -28.35
CA ARG A 5 11.78 -18.88 -28.25
C ARG A 5 10.97 -17.69 -27.73
N LEU A 6 9.73 -17.53 -28.18
CA LEU A 6 8.83 -16.49 -27.70
C LEU A 6 8.46 -16.71 -26.23
N ALA A 7 8.13 -17.95 -25.84
CA ALA A 7 7.83 -18.29 -24.46
C ALA A 7 9.04 -18.01 -23.53
N LEU A 8 10.26 -18.37 -23.98
CA LEU A 8 11.48 -18.08 -23.25
C LEU A 8 11.73 -16.57 -23.14
N ALA A 9 11.55 -15.81 -24.23
CA ALA A 9 11.70 -14.36 -24.21
C ALA A 9 10.72 -13.69 -23.23
N LEU A 10 9.46 -14.15 -23.19
CA LEU A 10 8.47 -13.69 -22.22
C LEU A 10 8.90 -14.02 -20.79
N LEU A 11 9.33 -15.26 -20.54
CA LEU A 11 9.79 -15.70 -19.21
C LEU A 11 10.97 -14.87 -18.71
N LEU A 12 11.94 -14.57 -19.58
CA LEU A 12 13.10 -13.74 -19.28
C LEU A 12 12.73 -12.26 -19.08
N SER A 13 11.64 -11.79 -19.68
CA SER A 13 11.15 -10.41 -19.51
C SER A 13 10.35 -10.17 -18.23
N LEU A 14 9.81 -11.22 -17.60
CA LEU A 14 9.02 -11.13 -16.36
C LEU A 14 9.69 -10.28 -15.24
N PRO A 15 10.98 -10.48 -14.88
CA PRO A 15 11.61 -9.68 -13.83
C PRO A 15 11.72 -8.19 -14.21
N LEU A 16 11.93 -7.87 -15.49
CA LEU A 16 11.97 -6.50 -15.97
C LEU A 16 10.59 -5.82 -15.85
N CYS A 17 9.54 -6.54 -16.24
CA CYS A 17 8.16 -6.06 -16.10
C CYS A 17 7.80 -5.84 -14.62
N ALA A 18 8.23 -6.74 -13.73
CA ALA A 18 8.02 -6.60 -12.30
C ALA A 18 8.75 -5.35 -11.73
N GLY A 19 9.99 -5.12 -12.13
CA GLY A 19 10.77 -3.94 -11.74
C GLY A 19 10.15 -2.64 -12.25
N ALA A 20 9.73 -2.59 -13.51
CA ALA A 20 9.04 -1.43 -14.09
C ALA A 20 7.72 -1.13 -13.38
N SER A 21 6.93 -2.16 -13.09
CA SER A 21 5.69 -2.02 -12.31
C SER A 21 5.95 -1.43 -10.92
N SER A 22 6.98 -1.91 -10.22
CA SER A 22 7.38 -1.39 -8.91
C SER A 22 7.77 0.09 -8.97
N LEU A 23 8.53 0.49 -9.99
CA LEU A 23 8.91 1.89 -10.20
C LEU A 23 7.69 2.79 -10.46
N ILE A 24 6.76 2.35 -11.29
CA ILE A 24 5.52 3.10 -11.59
C ILE A 24 4.69 3.28 -10.32
N LEU A 25 4.49 2.22 -9.54
CA LEU A 25 3.73 2.28 -8.29
C LEU A 25 4.42 3.17 -7.25
N THR A 26 5.74 3.04 -7.08
CA THR A 26 6.52 3.85 -6.13
C THR A 26 6.48 5.33 -6.50
N THR A 27 6.63 5.64 -7.79
CA THR A 27 6.55 7.03 -8.28
C THR A 27 5.14 7.60 -8.08
N SER A 28 4.11 6.81 -8.39
CA SER A 28 2.71 7.20 -8.17
C SER A 28 2.41 7.45 -6.69
N PHE A 29 2.93 6.60 -5.81
CA PHE A 29 2.84 6.78 -4.36
C PHE A 29 3.48 8.10 -3.91
N LEU A 30 4.72 8.39 -4.34
CA LEU A 30 5.41 9.61 -3.96
C LEU A 30 4.66 10.86 -4.43
N VAL A 31 4.18 10.86 -5.68
CA VAL A 31 3.39 11.97 -6.23
C VAL A 31 2.12 12.20 -5.42
N GLU A 32 1.39 11.14 -5.10
CA GLU A 32 0.13 11.27 -4.34
C GLU A 32 0.36 11.66 -2.87
N PHE A 33 1.36 11.06 -2.23
CA PHE A 33 1.71 11.31 -0.83
C PHE A 33 2.20 12.75 -0.61
N LEU A 34 3.07 13.25 -1.49
CA LEU A 34 3.59 14.62 -1.41
C LEU A 34 2.61 15.66 -1.95
N GLY A 35 1.75 15.28 -2.89
CA GLY A 35 0.80 16.16 -3.57
C GLY A 35 -0.43 16.55 -2.75
N GLN A 36 -0.56 16.09 -1.51
CA GLN A 36 -1.64 16.44 -0.57
C GLN A 36 -3.06 16.32 -1.16
N GLY A 37 -3.26 15.34 -2.06
CA GLY A 37 -4.56 15.05 -2.66
C GLY A 37 -4.95 15.89 -3.88
N GLY A 38 -4.06 16.74 -4.40
CA GLY A 38 -4.30 17.45 -5.67
C GLY A 38 -4.41 16.48 -6.85
N TRP A 39 -3.45 15.56 -6.97
CA TRP A 39 -3.41 14.51 -8.00
C TRP A 39 -3.31 13.13 -7.33
N ARG A 40 -4.07 12.13 -7.84
CA ARG A 40 -4.23 10.81 -7.20
C ARG A 40 -3.91 9.61 -8.11
N PRO A 41 -2.70 9.53 -8.70
CA PRO A 41 -2.37 8.47 -9.65
C PRO A 41 -2.37 7.07 -9.01
N LEU A 42 -1.90 6.91 -7.77
CA LEU A 42 -1.85 5.60 -7.13
C LEU A 42 -3.25 5.08 -6.83
N SER A 43 -4.14 5.94 -6.34
CA SER A 43 -5.54 5.58 -6.09
C SER A 43 -6.30 5.19 -7.36
N THR A 44 -5.88 5.67 -8.55
CA THR A 44 -6.46 5.21 -9.82
C THR A 44 -5.94 3.85 -10.28
N LEU A 45 -4.68 3.54 -9.96
CA LEU A 45 -4.03 2.28 -10.36
C LEU A 45 -4.31 1.12 -9.41
N THR A 46 -4.80 1.42 -8.20
CA THR A 46 -4.91 0.45 -7.14
C THR A 46 -6.30 0.48 -6.50
N ARG A 47 -6.77 -0.67 -6.01
CA ARG A 47 -8.07 -0.73 -5.31
C ARG A 47 -7.94 -0.14 -3.92
N GLU A 48 -9.00 0.53 -3.46
CA GLU A 48 -9.06 1.02 -2.09
C GLU A 48 -8.88 -0.13 -1.08
N PRO A 49 -8.05 0.08 -0.04
CA PRO A 49 -7.86 -0.93 0.99
C PRO A 49 -9.08 -1.03 1.91
N ALA A 50 -9.37 -2.25 2.36
CA ALA A 50 -10.38 -2.46 3.39
C ALA A 50 -9.82 -2.04 4.75
N ALA A 51 -10.54 -1.17 5.46
CA ALA A 51 -10.24 -0.80 6.84
C ALA A 51 -11.16 -1.57 7.79
N ARG A 52 -10.58 -2.22 8.80
CA ARG A 52 -11.33 -2.87 9.87
C ARG A 52 -10.65 -2.68 11.22
N PRO A 53 -11.42 -2.62 12.33
CA PRO A 53 -10.82 -2.56 13.65
C PRO A 53 -9.97 -3.81 13.91
N LEU A 54 -8.77 -3.59 14.46
CA LEU A 54 -7.86 -4.64 14.91
C LEU A 54 -7.87 -4.65 16.44
N SER A 55 -8.26 -5.80 17.00
CA SER A 55 -8.17 -6.03 18.44
C SER A 55 -6.70 -6.11 18.87
N ALA A 56 -6.15 -5.00 19.35
CA ALA A 56 -4.81 -4.91 19.90
C ALA A 56 -4.83 -4.60 21.41
N ARG A 57 -3.82 -5.06 22.14
CA ARG A 57 -3.65 -4.79 23.57
C ARG A 57 -2.21 -4.39 23.87
N SER A 58 -2.06 -3.48 24.82
CA SER A 58 -0.79 -3.14 25.45
C SER A 58 -0.89 -3.51 26.93
N GLY A 59 -0.31 -4.66 27.31
CA GLY A 59 -0.58 -5.28 28.61
C GLY A 59 -2.06 -5.64 28.76
N LEU A 60 -2.71 -5.13 29.81
CA LEU A 60 -4.14 -5.34 30.07
C LEU A 60 -5.06 -4.32 29.40
N ARG A 61 -4.51 -3.27 28.76
CA ARG A 61 -5.32 -2.17 28.21
C ARG A 61 -5.62 -2.40 26.72
N PRO A 62 -6.89 -2.29 26.27
CA PRO A 62 -7.22 -2.30 24.86
C PRO A 62 -6.63 -1.06 24.17
N VAL A 63 -6.11 -1.26 22.96
CA VAL A 63 -5.59 -0.20 22.09
C VAL A 63 -6.44 -0.18 20.83
N ALA A 64 -7.00 0.99 20.52
CA ALA A 64 -7.77 1.18 19.29
C ALA A 64 -6.81 1.25 18.11
N VAL A 65 -6.74 0.18 17.32
CA VAL A 65 -5.92 0.10 16.10
C VAL A 65 -6.83 -0.27 14.95
N ASP A 66 -6.58 0.30 13.78
CA ASP A 66 -7.26 -0.09 12.55
C ASP A 66 -6.27 -0.83 11.65
N LEU A 67 -6.73 -1.93 11.06
CA LEU A 67 -5.99 -2.73 10.11
C LEU A 67 -6.49 -2.40 8.71
N HIS A 68 -5.60 -1.83 7.90
CA HIS A 68 -5.81 -1.59 6.49
C HIS A 68 -5.19 -2.76 5.70
N THR A 69 -5.99 -3.40 4.85
CA THR A 69 -5.52 -4.54 4.04
C THR A 69 -6.02 -4.46 2.61
N ARG A 70 -5.15 -4.81 1.66
CA ARG A 70 -5.51 -5.13 0.29
C ARG A 70 -5.55 -6.65 0.08
N ALA A 71 -6.52 -7.12 -0.72
CA ALA A 71 -6.58 -8.51 -1.15
C ALA A 71 -5.43 -8.79 -2.13
N GLY A 72 -4.64 -9.83 -1.88
CA GLY A 72 -3.52 -10.23 -2.73
C GLY A 72 -3.03 -11.64 -2.41
N LEU A 73 -2.37 -12.28 -3.38
CA LEU A 73 -1.77 -13.60 -3.21
C LEU A 73 -0.54 -13.57 -2.29
N PHE A 74 0.18 -12.44 -2.28
CA PHE A 74 1.36 -12.23 -1.44
C PHE A 74 1.03 -11.27 -0.31
N ARG A 75 1.43 -11.60 0.92
CA ARG A 75 1.37 -10.68 2.05
C ARG A 75 2.73 -9.98 2.21
N PRO A 76 2.82 -8.67 1.94
CA PRO A 76 4.01 -7.92 2.29
C PRO A 76 4.19 -7.88 3.82
N PRO A 77 5.39 -7.55 4.32
CA PRO A 77 5.60 -7.31 5.74
C PRO A 77 4.64 -6.23 6.25
N ALA A 78 4.09 -6.43 7.44
CA ALA A 78 3.14 -5.50 8.04
C ALA A 78 3.85 -4.20 8.42
N LEU A 79 3.24 -3.07 8.08
CA LEU A 79 3.67 -1.74 8.48
C LEU A 79 2.81 -1.26 9.66
N VAL A 80 3.43 -0.56 10.61
CA VAL A 80 2.74 0.07 11.73
C VAL A 80 2.88 1.58 11.59
N LEU A 81 1.74 2.25 11.39
CA LEU A 81 1.69 3.70 11.33
C LEU A 81 1.33 4.24 12.72
N VAL A 82 2.20 5.08 13.28
CA VAL A 82 1.99 5.70 14.60
C VAL A 82 1.84 7.20 14.38
N HIS A 83 0.74 7.77 14.88
CA HIS A 83 0.58 9.23 14.86
C HIS A 83 1.44 9.87 15.96
N GLY A 84 1.96 11.07 15.68
CA GLY A 84 2.52 11.93 16.72
C GLY A 84 1.43 12.51 17.63
N LEU A 85 1.70 13.63 18.28
CA LEU A 85 0.68 14.31 19.07
C LEU A 85 -0.35 14.97 18.14
N SER A 86 -1.49 14.30 17.90
CA SER A 86 -2.63 14.83 17.15
C SER A 86 -3.89 14.85 18.02
N PRO A 87 -4.68 15.95 18.03
CA PRO A 87 -5.94 16.02 18.76
C PRO A 87 -6.95 14.95 18.32
N GLU A 88 -6.90 14.57 17.04
CA GLU A 88 -7.80 13.58 16.43
C GLU A 88 -7.28 12.14 16.60
N GLY A 89 -6.05 11.98 17.13
CA GLY A 89 -5.39 10.71 17.37
C GLY A 89 -5.34 9.85 16.11
N LYS A 90 -5.82 8.60 16.21
CA LYS A 90 -5.88 7.68 15.07
C LYS A 90 -6.83 8.12 13.96
N ASN A 91 -7.77 9.03 14.25
CA ASN A 91 -8.75 9.51 13.27
C ASN A 91 -8.25 10.74 12.50
N ASP A 92 -7.03 11.21 12.78
CA ASP A 92 -6.40 12.28 12.03
C ASP A 92 -6.50 12.02 10.52
N ARG A 93 -6.98 13.02 9.78
CA ARG A 93 -7.19 12.87 8.34
C ARG A 93 -5.90 12.48 7.61
N ARG A 94 -4.76 13.07 7.96
CA ARG A 94 -3.47 12.80 7.31
C ARG A 94 -3.00 11.38 7.61
N LEU A 95 -3.23 10.91 8.84
CA LEU A 95 -2.89 9.53 9.22
C LEU A 95 -3.72 8.52 8.44
N ARG A 96 -5.04 8.75 8.31
CA ARG A 96 -5.94 7.87 7.56
C ARG A 96 -5.59 7.84 6.07
N GLU A 97 -5.30 8.99 5.48
CA GLU A 97 -4.88 9.07 4.07
C GLU A 97 -3.54 8.34 3.86
N ALA A 98 -2.55 8.55 4.73
CA ALA A 98 -1.28 7.83 4.66
C ALA A 98 -1.44 6.31 4.85
N ALA A 99 -2.28 5.87 5.80
CA ALA A 99 -2.58 4.47 6.01
C ALA A 99 -3.25 3.82 4.80
N ALA A 100 -4.11 4.55 4.09
CA ALA A 100 -4.73 4.07 2.86
C ALA A 100 -3.72 3.93 1.70
N LEU A 101 -2.76 4.85 1.58
CA LEU A 101 -1.73 4.80 0.53
C LEU A 101 -0.69 3.68 0.75
N LEU A 102 -0.45 3.28 2.00
CA LEU A 102 0.55 2.28 2.37
C LEU A 102 0.02 0.82 2.42
N ALA A 103 -1.27 0.60 2.23
CA ALA A 103 -1.94 -0.70 2.35
C ALA A 103 -2.16 -1.43 1.00
#